data_AF-A0AAD7UG16-F1
#
_entry.id   AF-A0AAD7UG16-F1
#
_cell.length_a   1.000
_cell.length_b   1.000
_cell.length_c   1.000
_cell.angle_alpha   90.00
_cell.angle_beta   90.00
_cell.angle_gamma   90.00
#
_symmetry.space_group_name_H-M   'P 1'
#
loop_
_entity.id
_entity.type
_entity.pdbx_description
1 polymer ?
#
loop_
_entity_poly.entity_id
_entity_poly.type
_entity_poly.pdbx_seq_one_letter_code
_entity_poly.pdbx_strand_id
1 'polypeptide(L)'
;MDLTLRDVLLADARPHEAEELREAIDWCEKARDLVVTNRASMREIDLACPFNRGDGPWFFFVLLMNKKYKTLRGPYEPMMMQNMNAKDQAICDGLVCANCFAAGGPRMKTKLRRCAKCRLVAYCNRECQRKHVDQHRKYCSAEHDRVRRQRAAIPKFARFTLRTEDGVHLKLIARHLRDGYDTSSMLVLEDLDDGLTQEVRGFGHEIPYGVVTVPVRDSDVRHHLLDPHEAVFDTEHYQAEYEALVAARLIEPVPHKTYAHPSRPGNPVFPVARIYVDQISLGDL
;
A
#
# COMPACT_ATOMS: atom_id res chain seq x y z
N MET A 1 -19.38 -21.79 5.69
CA MET A 1 -19.49 -21.90 4.22
C MET A 1 -18.52 -20.88 3.65
N ASP A 2 -17.54 -21.33 2.89
CA ASP A 2 -16.60 -20.41 2.23
C ASP A 2 -17.30 -19.78 1.04
N LEU A 3 -17.62 -18.49 1.15
CA LEU A 3 -18.17 -17.71 0.05
C LEU A 3 -17.09 -17.54 -1.02
N THR A 4 -17.44 -17.78 -2.28
CA THR A 4 -16.51 -17.55 -3.39
C THR A 4 -16.34 -16.05 -3.63
N LEU A 5 -15.24 -15.64 -4.28
CA LEU A 5 -15.01 -14.24 -4.68
C LEU A 5 -16.16 -13.69 -5.52
N ARG A 6 -16.72 -14.53 -6.39
CA ARG A 6 -17.92 -14.24 -7.17
C ARG A 6 -19.08 -13.89 -6.26
N ASP A 7 -19.35 -14.72 -5.24
CA ASP A 7 -20.44 -14.50 -4.28
C ASP A 7 -20.26 -13.18 -3.52
N VAL A 8 -19.03 -12.87 -3.11
CA VAL A 8 -18.71 -11.62 -2.40
C VAL A 8 -18.92 -10.41 -3.30
N LEU A 9 -18.38 -10.40 -4.52
CA LEU A 9 -18.50 -9.26 -5.43
C LEU A 9 -19.96 -8.99 -5.83
N LEU A 10 -20.75 -10.05 -6.00
CA LEU A 10 -22.17 -9.93 -6.38
C LEU A 10 -23.08 -9.52 -5.22
N ALA A 11 -22.73 -9.86 -3.98
CA ALA A 11 -23.50 -9.46 -2.80
C ALA A 11 -23.51 -7.94 -2.60
N ASP A 12 -22.47 -7.23 -3.04
CA ASP A 12 -22.33 -5.78 -2.88
C ASP A 12 -22.64 -4.98 -4.13
N ALA A 13 -22.83 -5.65 -5.27
CA ALA A 13 -23.18 -4.99 -6.51
C ALA A 13 -24.60 -4.41 -6.38
N ARG A 14 -24.78 -3.18 -6.89
CA ARG A 14 -26.14 -2.65 -7.05
C ARG A 14 -26.90 -3.57 -7.99
N PRO A 15 -28.23 -3.74 -7.82
CA PRO A 15 -28.98 -4.70 -8.64
C PRO A 15 -28.82 -4.52 -10.16
N HIS A 16 -28.63 -3.29 -10.62
CA HIS A 16 -28.39 -2.98 -12.04
C HIS A 16 -26.96 -3.25 -12.51
N GLU A 17 -25.98 -3.32 -11.61
CA GLU A 17 -24.57 -3.61 -11.92
C GLU A 17 -24.24 -5.10 -11.77
N ALA A 18 -25.10 -5.86 -11.07
CA ALA A 18 -24.83 -7.26 -10.76
C ALA A 18 -24.64 -8.13 -12.01
N GLU A 19 -25.43 -7.90 -13.06
CA GLU A 19 -25.31 -8.66 -14.32
C GLU A 19 -24.02 -8.29 -15.08
N GLU A 20 -23.76 -6.99 -15.23
CA GLU A 20 -22.52 -6.47 -15.83
C GLU A 20 -21.27 -7.00 -15.11
N LEU A 21 -21.32 -7.09 -13.79
CA LEU A 21 -20.25 -7.63 -12.96
C LEU A 21 -20.09 -9.14 -13.13
N ARG A 22 -21.17 -9.92 -13.28
CA ARG A 22 -21.09 -11.36 -13.56
C ARG A 22 -20.36 -11.61 -14.87
N GLU A 23 -20.76 -10.92 -15.94
CA GLU A 23 -20.12 -11.06 -17.25
C GLU A 23 -18.63 -10.71 -17.18
N ALA A 24 -18.29 -9.61 -16.49
CA ALA A 24 -16.91 -9.20 -16.30
C ALA A 24 -16.09 -10.23 -15.50
N ILE A 25 -16.66 -10.81 -14.44
CA ILE A 25 -16.01 -11.86 -13.64
C ILE A 25 -15.77 -13.11 -14.48
N ASP A 26 -16.80 -13.61 -15.17
CA ASP A 26 -16.73 -14.79 -16.05
C ASP A 26 -15.62 -14.65 -17.09
N TRP A 27 -15.57 -13.47 -17.73
CA TRP A 27 -14.57 -13.21 -18.74
C TRP A 27 -13.17 -13.07 -18.13
N CYS A 28 -13.03 -12.41 -16.97
CA CYS A 28 -11.74 -12.27 -16.29
C CYS A 28 -11.16 -13.62 -15.83
N GLU A 29 -11.99 -14.55 -15.37
CA GLU A 29 -11.58 -15.90 -15.00
C GLU A 29 -11.03 -16.64 -16.22
N LYS A 30 -11.78 -16.64 -17.35
CA LYS A 30 -11.32 -17.22 -18.63
C LYS A 30 -10.03 -16.58 -19.13
N ALA A 31 -9.92 -15.26 -19.05
CA ALA A 31 -8.75 -14.52 -19.51
C ALA A 31 -7.50 -14.85 -18.68
N ARG A 32 -7.63 -15.03 -17.35
CA ARG A 32 -6.52 -15.45 -16.49
C ARG A 32 -6.00 -16.83 -16.85
N ASP A 33 -6.89 -17.77 -17.15
CA ASP A 33 -6.48 -19.12 -17.57
C ASP A 33 -5.64 -19.06 -18.86
N LEU A 34 -5.97 -18.15 -19.79
CA LEU A 34 -5.17 -17.91 -21.00
C LEU A 34 -3.79 -17.31 -20.69
N VAL A 35 -3.67 -16.42 -19.70
CA VAL A 35 -2.36 -15.89 -19.25
C VAL A 35 -1.53 -16.98 -18.59
N VAL A 36 -2.11 -17.72 -17.65
CA VAL A 36 -1.41 -18.74 -16.84
C VAL A 36 -0.91 -19.88 -17.72
N THR A 37 -1.70 -20.27 -18.73
CA THR A 37 -1.30 -21.29 -19.71
C THR A 37 -0.31 -20.78 -20.77
N ASN A 38 0.17 -19.54 -20.64
CA ASN A 38 1.12 -18.86 -21.53
C ASN A 38 0.64 -18.76 -22.99
N ARG A 39 -0.68 -18.68 -23.19
CA ARG A 39 -1.31 -18.68 -24.53
C ARG A 39 -1.60 -17.28 -25.06
N ALA A 40 -1.57 -16.24 -24.23
CA ALA A 40 -1.83 -14.87 -24.64
C ALA A 40 -1.12 -13.84 -23.75
N SER A 41 -0.63 -12.76 -24.36
CA SER A 41 -0.17 -11.56 -23.69
C SER A 41 -1.33 -10.72 -23.16
N MET A 42 -1.07 -9.88 -22.15
CA MET A 42 -2.08 -8.95 -21.61
C MET A 42 -2.66 -8.00 -22.69
N ARG A 43 -1.87 -7.69 -23.72
CA ARG A 43 -2.33 -6.86 -24.84
C ARG A 43 -3.35 -7.60 -25.70
N GLU A 44 -3.12 -8.87 -25.99
CA GLU A 44 -4.07 -9.69 -26.77
C GLU A 44 -5.37 -9.87 -26.00
N ILE A 45 -5.29 -10.00 -24.68
CA ILE A 45 -6.45 -10.07 -23.79
C ILE A 45 -7.24 -8.76 -23.79
N ASP A 46 -6.57 -7.59 -23.68
CA ASP A 46 -7.25 -6.28 -23.79
C ASP A 46 -7.92 -6.10 -25.16
N LEU A 47 -7.29 -6.57 -26.25
CA LEU A 47 -7.86 -6.51 -27.59
C LEU A 47 -9.01 -7.51 -27.81
N ALA A 48 -9.02 -8.63 -27.10
CA ALA A 48 -10.06 -9.65 -27.14
C ALA A 48 -11.19 -9.40 -26.12
N CYS A 49 -11.10 -8.32 -25.33
CA CYS A 49 -12.12 -7.95 -24.38
C CYS A 49 -13.43 -7.59 -25.12
N PRO A 50 -14.55 -8.28 -24.84
CA PRO A 50 -15.82 -8.08 -25.55
C PRO A 50 -16.55 -6.81 -25.08
N PHE A 51 -16.11 -6.21 -23.97
CA PHE A 51 -16.74 -5.03 -23.40
C PHE A 51 -16.25 -3.77 -24.11
N ASN A 52 -17.18 -2.88 -24.51
CA ASN A 52 -16.76 -1.62 -25.10
C ASN A 52 -16.05 -0.75 -24.06
N ARG A 53 -15.00 -0.07 -24.50
CA ARG A 53 -14.26 0.86 -23.63
C ARG A 53 -15.18 1.97 -23.17
N GLY A 54 -15.31 2.11 -21.85
CA GLY A 54 -16.17 3.11 -21.23
C GLY A 54 -17.51 2.58 -20.72
N ASP A 55 -17.83 1.30 -20.95
CA ASP A 55 -19.00 0.63 -20.39
C ASP A 55 -18.69 0.05 -19.00
N GLY A 56 -19.73 -0.20 -18.20
CA GLY A 56 -19.62 -0.73 -16.83
C GLY A 56 -18.75 -2.00 -16.70
N PRO A 57 -19.02 -3.08 -17.46
CA PRO A 57 -18.25 -4.32 -17.41
C PRO A 57 -16.75 -4.12 -17.70
N TRP A 58 -16.43 -3.17 -18.58
CA TRP A 58 -15.04 -2.89 -18.96
C TRP A 58 -14.24 -2.31 -17.79
N PHE A 59 -14.83 -1.47 -16.95
CA PHE A 59 -14.15 -0.93 -15.76
C PHE A 59 -13.92 -2.03 -14.70
N PHE A 60 -14.86 -2.95 -14.53
CA PHE A 60 -14.66 -4.11 -13.66
C PHE A 60 -13.53 -4.99 -14.16
N PHE A 61 -13.44 -5.24 -15.47
CA PHE A 61 -12.31 -5.94 -16.07
C PHE A 61 -10.97 -5.24 -15.74
N VAL A 62 -10.87 -3.93 -15.94
CA VAL A 62 -9.62 -3.20 -15.67
C VAL A 62 -9.21 -3.28 -14.20
N LEU A 63 -10.17 -3.15 -13.28
CA LEU A 63 -9.92 -3.28 -11.84
C LEU A 63 -9.42 -4.68 -11.48
N LEU A 64 -10.11 -5.72 -11.97
CA LEU A 64 -9.78 -7.12 -11.69
C LEU A 64 -8.42 -7.54 -12.24
N MET A 65 -7.97 -6.99 -13.38
CA MET A 65 -6.68 -7.37 -13.97
C MET A 65 -5.47 -6.64 -13.40
N ASN A 66 -5.67 -5.41 -12.90
CA ASN A 66 -4.58 -4.58 -12.40
C ASN A 66 -4.36 -4.66 -10.89
N LYS A 67 -5.34 -5.16 -10.13
CA LYS A 67 -5.23 -5.35 -8.69
C LYS A 67 -5.34 -6.82 -8.31
N LYS A 68 -4.65 -7.23 -7.24
CA LYS A 68 -4.78 -8.58 -6.68
C LYS A 68 -6.17 -8.70 -6.03
N TYR A 69 -6.87 -9.81 -6.25
CA TYR A 69 -8.26 -9.99 -5.80
C TYR A 69 -8.52 -9.69 -4.32
N LYS A 70 -7.53 -9.97 -3.46
CA LYS A 70 -7.62 -9.76 -2.01
C LYS A 70 -7.57 -8.27 -1.59
N THR A 71 -7.13 -7.35 -2.44
CA THR A 71 -7.12 -5.90 -2.13
C THR A 71 -8.43 -5.19 -2.48
N LEU A 72 -9.41 -5.89 -3.07
CA LEU A 72 -10.76 -5.36 -3.27
C LEU A 72 -11.52 -5.19 -1.93
N ARG A 73 -11.14 -5.97 -0.90
CA ARG A 73 -11.64 -5.89 0.49
C ARG A 73 -10.60 -6.35 1.52
N GLY A 74 -9.35 -5.92 1.41
CA GLY A 74 -8.38 -6.14 2.48
C GLY A 74 -8.82 -5.44 3.78
N PRO A 75 -8.26 -5.78 4.96
CA PRO A 75 -8.60 -5.14 6.24
C PRO A 75 -8.30 -3.63 6.29
N TYR A 76 -7.62 -3.10 5.27
CA TYR A 76 -7.49 -1.66 5.02
C TYR A 76 -8.50 -1.26 3.94
N GLU A 77 -9.58 -0.63 4.37
CA GLU A 77 -10.59 0.14 3.62
C GLU A 77 -11.24 -0.55 2.39
N PRO A 78 -12.58 -0.51 2.26
CA PRO A 78 -13.24 -0.98 1.04
C PRO A 78 -12.67 -0.21 -0.16
N MET A 79 -12.20 -0.95 -1.14
CA MET A 79 -11.48 -0.37 -2.28
C MET A 79 -12.38 0.57 -3.10
N MET A 80 -13.69 0.37 -3.04
CA MET A 80 -14.64 1.41 -3.35
C MET A 80 -14.74 2.29 -2.10
N MET A 81 -14.23 3.53 -2.17
CA MET A 81 -14.65 4.55 -1.20
C MET A 81 -16.16 4.39 -1.08
N GLN A 82 -16.69 4.12 0.12
CA GLN A 82 -18.11 3.84 0.31
C GLN A 82 -18.88 4.88 -0.53
N ASN A 83 -19.63 4.41 -1.56
CA ASN A 83 -20.35 5.19 -2.59
C ASN A 83 -19.68 5.49 -3.95
N MET A 84 -18.50 4.97 -4.30
CA MET A 84 -17.93 5.10 -5.65
C MET A 84 -18.27 3.89 -6.55
N ASN A 85 -18.63 4.15 -7.81
CA ASN A 85 -18.80 3.09 -8.82
C ASN A 85 -17.44 2.62 -9.38
N ALA A 86 -17.43 1.50 -10.10
CA ALA A 86 -16.21 0.90 -10.66
C ALA A 86 -15.42 1.83 -11.59
N LYS A 87 -16.12 2.65 -12.37
CA LYS A 87 -15.52 3.64 -13.27
C LYS A 87 -14.72 4.68 -12.50
N ASP A 88 -15.36 5.32 -11.52
CA ASP A 88 -14.72 6.37 -10.74
C ASP A 88 -13.53 5.82 -9.96
N GLN A 89 -13.63 4.58 -9.46
CA GLN A 89 -12.54 3.90 -8.78
C GLN A 89 -11.35 3.66 -9.70
N ALA A 90 -11.57 3.11 -10.90
CA ALA A 90 -10.51 2.86 -11.88
C ALA A 90 -9.79 4.17 -12.29
N ILE A 91 -10.52 5.28 -12.36
CA ILE A 91 -9.98 6.61 -12.63
C ILE A 91 -9.08 7.10 -11.48
N CYS A 92 -9.56 7.00 -10.23
CA CYS A 92 -8.83 7.44 -9.03
C CYS A 92 -7.56 6.62 -8.74
N ASP A 93 -7.62 5.32 -9.01
CA ASP A 93 -6.45 4.44 -8.93
C ASP A 93 -5.42 4.73 -10.03
N GLY A 94 -5.78 5.53 -11.04
CA GLY A 94 -4.94 5.83 -12.18
C GLY A 94 -4.73 4.61 -13.08
N LEU A 95 -5.72 3.72 -13.15
CA LEU A 95 -5.72 2.54 -14.02
C LEU A 95 -6.31 2.85 -15.39
N VAL A 96 -7.05 3.95 -15.53
CA VAL A 96 -7.60 4.40 -16.80
C VAL A 96 -7.38 5.89 -16.99
N CYS A 97 -7.31 6.32 -18.24
CA CYS A 97 -7.33 7.74 -18.57
C CYS A 97 -8.69 8.35 -18.18
N ALA A 98 -8.68 9.42 -17.40
CA ALA A 98 -9.91 10.07 -16.95
C ALA A 98 -10.74 10.71 -18.08
N ASN A 99 -10.17 10.89 -19.27
CA ASN A 99 -10.86 11.47 -20.43
C ASN A 99 -11.35 10.43 -21.44
N CYS A 100 -10.43 9.59 -21.95
CA CYS A 100 -10.74 8.64 -23.02
C CYS A 100 -10.88 7.20 -22.53
N PHE A 101 -10.76 6.97 -21.22
CA PHE A 101 -10.80 5.65 -20.59
C PHE A 101 -9.82 4.66 -21.20
N ALA A 102 -8.72 5.09 -21.82
CA ALA A 102 -7.67 4.16 -22.21
C ALA A 102 -7.06 3.51 -20.96
N ALA A 103 -7.05 2.17 -20.90
CA ALA A 103 -6.41 1.43 -19.82
C ALA A 103 -4.90 1.73 -19.75
N GLY A 104 -4.41 1.82 -18.53
CA GLY A 104 -3.02 2.00 -18.16
C GLY A 104 -2.71 1.26 -16.85
N GLY A 105 -1.59 1.62 -16.22
CA GLY A 105 -1.11 0.97 -15.00
C GLY A 105 0.15 0.11 -15.23
N PRO A 106 0.68 -0.54 -14.18
CA PRO A 106 1.98 -1.23 -14.23
C PRO A 106 2.06 -2.36 -15.26
N ARG A 107 0.92 -2.97 -15.58
CA ARG A 107 0.80 -4.11 -16.50
C ARG A 107 0.39 -3.72 -17.92
N MET A 108 0.14 -2.44 -18.17
CA MET A 108 -0.35 -1.93 -19.46
C MET A 108 0.71 -1.07 -20.16
N LYS A 109 0.70 -1.05 -21.50
CA LYS A 109 1.66 -0.26 -22.29
C LYS A 109 1.49 1.25 -22.13
N THR A 110 0.25 1.71 -21.87
CA THR A 110 -0.06 3.13 -21.77
C THR A 110 0.41 3.69 -20.44
N LYS A 111 1.46 4.51 -20.47
CA LYS A 111 1.92 5.26 -19.29
C LYS A 111 0.96 6.40 -18.99
N LEU A 112 0.17 6.28 -17.92
CA LEU A 112 -0.71 7.35 -17.44
C LEU A 112 0.05 8.31 -16.55
N ARG A 113 -0.17 9.61 -16.73
CA ARG A 113 0.41 10.69 -15.94
C ARG A 113 -0.65 11.29 -15.03
N ARG A 114 -0.40 11.28 -13.71
CA ARG A 114 -1.32 11.88 -12.73
C ARG A 114 -1.37 13.40 -12.88
N CYS A 115 -2.53 13.98 -12.61
CA CYS A 115 -2.69 15.44 -12.55
C CYS A 115 -1.70 16.05 -11.55
N ALA A 116 -0.91 17.04 -11.97
CA ALA A 116 0.13 17.63 -11.12
C ALA A 116 -0.44 18.30 -9.85
N LYS A 117 -1.69 18.80 -9.92
CA LYS A 117 -2.37 19.43 -8.80
C LYS A 117 -2.94 18.39 -7.83
N CYS A 118 -4.01 17.68 -8.20
CA CYS A 118 -4.68 16.77 -7.27
C CYS A 118 -4.02 15.39 -7.12
N ARG A 119 -3.27 14.93 -8.13
CA ARG A 119 -2.72 13.56 -8.26
C ARG A 119 -3.75 12.43 -8.19
N LEU A 120 -5.05 12.71 -8.30
CA LEU A 120 -6.12 11.72 -8.20
C LEU A 120 -6.45 11.08 -9.55
N VAL A 121 -6.64 11.91 -10.56
CA VAL A 121 -6.92 11.45 -11.93
C VAL A 121 -5.63 11.31 -12.73
N ALA A 122 -5.60 10.38 -13.67
CA ALA A 122 -4.48 10.17 -14.57
C ALA A 122 -4.88 10.28 -16.06
N TYR A 123 -3.93 10.67 -16.91
CA TYR A 123 -4.15 10.92 -18.33
C TYR A 123 -3.07 10.24 -19.18
N CYS A 124 -3.44 9.69 -20.33
CA CYS A 124 -2.47 9.12 -21.27
C CYS A 124 -1.60 10.20 -21.94
N ASN A 125 -2.12 11.41 -22.13
CA ASN A 125 -1.42 12.53 -22.74
C ASN A 125 -2.00 13.90 -22.32
N ARG A 126 -1.30 14.98 -22.69
CA ARG A 126 -1.70 16.37 -22.37
C ARG A 126 -3.00 16.80 -23.06
N GLU A 127 -3.33 16.20 -24.20
CA GLU A 127 -4.56 16.50 -24.94
C GLU A 127 -5.80 15.99 -24.18
N CYS A 128 -5.75 14.73 -23.71
CA CYS A 128 -6.79 14.17 -22.84
C CYS A 128 -6.96 14.97 -21.55
N GLN A 129 -5.85 15.45 -20.98
CA GLN A 129 -5.92 16.35 -19.83
C GLN A 129 -6.68 17.62 -20.18
N ARG A 130 -6.31 18.31 -21.28
CA ARG A 130 -6.96 19.55 -21.74
C ARG A 130 -8.46 19.38 -21.99
N LYS A 131 -8.87 18.31 -22.67
CA LYS A 131 -10.29 18.01 -22.95
C LYS A 131 -11.10 17.76 -21.67
N HIS A 132 -10.47 17.18 -20.65
CA HIS A 132 -11.13 16.91 -19.37
C HIS A 132 -11.04 18.08 -18.36
N VAL A 133 -10.34 19.18 -18.67
CA VAL A 133 -10.11 20.28 -17.71
C VAL A 133 -11.41 20.85 -17.16
N ASP A 134 -12.42 21.08 -18.00
CA ASP A 134 -13.66 21.76 -17.57
C ASP A 134 -14.49 20.91 -16.61
N GLN A 135 -14.55 19.59 -16.85
CA GLN A 135 -15.18 18.64 -15.93
C GLN A 135 -14.33 18.47 -14.67
N HIS A 136 -13.02 18.33 -14.83
CA HIS A 136 -12.07 18.11 -13.74
C HIS A 136 -11.95 19.29 -12.77
N ARG A 137 -11.99 20.53 -13.28
CA ARG A 137 -11.78 21.76 -12.50
C ARG A 137 -12.73 21.84 -11.31
N LYS A 138 -13.96 21.34 -11.43
CA LYS A 138 -15.00 21.36 -10.39
C LYS A 138 -14.57 20.65 -9.11
N TYR A 139 -13.78 19.59 -9.22
CA TYR A 139 -13.34 18.78 -8.08
C TYR A 139 -11.81 18.78 -7.88
N CYS A 140 -11.04 19.32 -8.83
CA CYS A 140 -9.59 19.39 -8.75
C CYS A 140 -9.06 20.19 -7.54
N SER A 141 -9.73 21.27 -7.13
CA SER A 141 -9.32 22.06 -5.94
C SER A 141 -9.86 21.50 -4.64
N ALA A 142 -11.17 21.24 -4.56
CA ALA A 142 -11.83 20.81 -3.32
C ALA A 142 -11.27 19.48 -2.80
N GLU A 143 -11.08 18.51 -3.69
CA GLU A 143 -10.59 17.19 -3.32
C GLU A 143 -9.08 17.21 -3.06
N HIS A 144 -8.32 18.08 -3.74
CA HIS A 144 -6.91 18.29 -3.41
C HIS A 144 -6.76 18.79 -1.97
N ASP A 145 -7.60 19.72 -1.52
CA ASP A 145 -7.49 20.23 -0.17
C ASP A 145 -7.97 19.21 0.87
N ARG A 146 -8.99 18.40 0.57
CA ARG A 146 -9.40 17.26 1.41
C ARG A 146 -8.27 16.24 1.55
N VAL A 147 -7.75 15.73 0.44
CA VAL A 147 -6.68 14.74 0.41
C VAL A 147 -5.38 15.31 0.98
N ARG A 148 -5.07 16.59 0.74
CA ARG A 148 -3.92 17.27 1.36
C ARG A 148 -4.11 17.41 2.86
N ARG A 149 -5.31 17.74 3.36
CA ARG A 149 -5.60 17.82 4.80
C ARG A 149 -5.54 16.44 5.45
N GLN A 150 -6.16 15.42 4.85
CA GLN A 150 -6.05 14.03 5.33
C GLN A 150 -4.59 13.57 5.35
N ARG A 151 -3.82 13.83 4.28
CA ARG A 151 -2.39 13.51 4.21
C ARG A 151 -1.52 14.35 5.15
N ALA A 152 -1.91 15.58 5.45
CA ALA A 152 -1.21 16.43 6.40
C ALA A 152 -1.56 16.08 7.85
N ALA A 153 -2.75 15.52 8.08
CA ALA A 153 -3.20 15.00 9.36
C ALA A 153 -2.52 13.68 9.74
N ILE A 154 -2.03 12.90 8.75
CA ILE A 154 -1.15 11.76 9.02
C ILE A 154 0.22 12.32 9.45
N PRO A 155 0.67 12.06 10.70
CA PRO A 155 2.00 12.48 11.14
C PRO A 155 3.05 11.88 10.21
N LYS A 156 3.84 12.74 9.56
CA LYS A 156 4.89 12.31 8.60
C LYS A 156 6.02 11.51 9.28
N PHE A 157 6.11 11.64 10.59
CA PHE A 157 7.03 10.95 11.48
C PHE A 157 6.44 11.05 12.88
N ALA A 158 6.53 9.98 13.66
CA ALA A 158 6.46 10.08 15.10
C ALA A 158 7.90 10.03 15.62
N ARG A 159 8.27 11.03 16.42
CA ARG A 159 9.57 11.08 17.11
C ARG A 159 9.32 10.73 18.56
N PHE A 160 10.11 9.82 19.08
CA PHE A 160 10.10 9.43 20.48
C PHE A 160 11.52 9.57 21.01
N THR A 161 11.65 10.07 22.23
CA THR A 161 12.90 9.98 22.97
C THR A 161 12.67 8.97 24.09
N LEU A 162 13.33 7.83 24.00
CA LEU A 162 13.40 6.85 25.07
C LEU A 162 14.58 7.19 25.98
N ARG A 163 14.39 6.99 27.27
CA ARG A 163 15.47 6.98 28.24
C ARG A 163 15.64 5.55 28.75
N THR A 164 16.80 4.95 28.55
CA THR A 164 17.11 3.62 29.10
C THR A 164 17.36 3.73 30.62
N GLU A 165 17.34 2.60 31.32
CA GLU A 165 17.67 2.53 32.76
C GLU A 165 19.10 3.06 33.04
N ASP A 166 20.01 2.84 32.09
CA ASP A 166 21.39 3.33 32.13
C ASP A 166 21.53 4.82 31.78
N GLY A 167 20.42 5.51 31.51
CA GLY A 167 20.39 6.95 31.22
C GLY A 167 20.65 7.34 29.77
N VAL A 168 20.74 6.39 28.84
CA VAL A 168 20.95 6.65 27.40
C VAL A 168 19.67 7.21 26.78
N HIS A 169 19.81 8.25 25.96
CA HIS A 169 18.71 8.88 25.23
C HIS A 169 18.62 8.34 23.79
N LEU A 170 17.67 7.44 23.53
CA LEU A 170 17.44 6.90 22.19
C LEU A 170 16.34 7.69 21.48
N LYS A 171 16.62 8.21 20.28
CA LYS A 171 15.61 8.88 19.47
C LYS A 171 15.04 7.92 18.44
N LEU A 172 13.83 7.41 18.69
CA LEU A 172 13.10 6.60 17.73
C LEU A 172 12.33 7.52 16.78
N ILE A 173 12.58 7.35 15.48
CA ILE A 173 11.77 7.95 14.44
C ILE A 173 11.02 6.85 13.72
N ALA A 174 9.73 6.72 13.99
CA ALA A 174 8.85 5.94 13.13
C ALA A 174 8.61 6.74 11.86
N ARG A 175 9.25 6.34 10.76
CA ARG A 175 9.03 6.92 9.43
C ARG A 175 8.14 5.96 8.63
N HIS A 176 7.00 6.47 8.16
CA HIS A 176 6.35 5.85 7.01
C HIS A 176 7.15 6.23 5.75
N LEU A 177 8.10 5.39 5.36
CA LEU A 177 8.83 5.58 4.11
C LEU A 177 7.94 5.14 2.95
N ARG A 178 7.59 6.11 2.09
CA ARG A 178 7.03 5.81 0.76
C ARG A 178 8.19 5.42 -0.16
N ASP A 179 8.58 4.16 -0.13
CA ASP A 179 9.57 3.57 -1.04
C ASP A 179 8.97 3.13 -2.40
N GLY A 180 7.70 3.49 -2.67
CA GLY A 180 6.99 3.08 -3.87
C GLY A 180 6.14 1.83 -3.69
N TYR A 181 6.19 1.21 -2.50
CA TYR A 181 5.26 0.18 -2.05
C TYR A 181 4.49 0.80 -0.87
N ASP A 182 3.23 1.19 -1.10
CA ASP A 182 2.44 1.90 -0.09
C ASP A 182 2.46 1.13 1.26
N THR A 183 2.89 1.83 2.33
CA THR A 183 2.87 1.44 3.77
C THR A 183 4.03 0.63 4.38
N SER A 184 5.28 1.04 4.15
CA SER A 184 6.38 0.62 5.04
C SER A 184 6.53 1.51 6.27
N SER A 185 6.08 1.06 7.44
CA SER A 185 6.51 1.63 8.74
C SER A 185 7.92 1.15 9.03
N MET A 186 8.88 2.07 9.13
CA MET A 186 10.26 1.81 9.54
C MET A 186 10.50 2.52 10.86
N LEU A 187 10.94 1.78 11.89
CA LEU A 187 11.46 2.36 13.12
C LEU A 187 12.96 2.57 12.94
N VAL A 188 13.37 3.82 13.02
CA VAL A 188 14.75 4.25 12.91
C VAL A 188 15.23 4.70 14.27
N LEU A 189 16.30 4.10 14.79
CA LEU A 189 17.00 4.58 15.98
C LEU A 189 18.07 5.60 15.56
N GLU A 190 18.02 6.79 16.14
CA GLU A 190 19.07 7.80 16.14
C GLU A 190 19.67 7.85 17.56
N ASP A 191 20.99 7.66 17.69
CA ASP A 191 21.72 7.96 18.92
C ASP A 191 21.91 9.48 19.04
N LEU A 192 21.70 10.04 20.24
CA LEU A 192 21.78 11.48 20.51
C LEU A 192 23.14 11.89 21.10
N ASP A 193 23.98 10.94 21.52
CA ASP A 193 25.31 11.26 22.02
C ASP A 193 26.27 11.39 20.82
N ASP A 194 26.36 12.63 20.32
CA ASP A 194 27.07 13.13 19.13
C ASP A 194 28.61 12.86 19.04
N GLY A 195 29.13 11.78 19.63
CA GLY A 195 30.58 11.49 19.70
C GLY A 195 31.07 10.28 18.89
N LEU A 196 30.22 9.30 18.56
CA LEU A 196 30.68 7.99 18.07
C LEU A 196 30.52 7.76 16.55
N THR A 197 30.05 8.75 15.80
CA THR A 197 29.77 8.62 14.36
C THR A 197 31.01 8.73 13.44
N GLN A 198 32.24 8.81 13.97
CA GLN A 198 33.44 8.99 13.13
C GLN A 198 34.27 7.73 12.84
N GLU A 199 34.19 6.65 13.62
CA GLU A 199 35.12 5.51 13.47
C GLU A 199 34.60 4.26 12.76
N VAL A 200 33.31 4.18 12.45
CA VAL A 200 32.80 3.15 11.53
C VAL A 200 32.83 3.74 10.13
N ARG A 201 34.01 3.76 9.50
CA ARG A 201 34.22 4.08 8.07
C ARG A 201 34.96 2.91 7.42
N GLY A 202 34.27 1.79 7.26
CA GLY A 202 34.91 0.55 6.81
C GLY A 202 34.09 -0.32 5.85
N PHE A 203 32.78 -0.15 5.81
CA PHE A 203 31.91 -0.95 4.94
C PHE A 203 31.01 -0.01 4.14
N GLY A 204 31.21 0.00 2.82
CA GLY A 204 30.74 1.02 1.86
C GLY A 204 29.23 1.16 1.63
N HIS A 205 28.38 1.04 2.65
CA HIS A 205 26.98 1.46 2.63
C HIS A 205 26.55 1.94 4.04
N GLU A 206 26.88 3.18 4.40
CA GLU A 206 26.51 3.77 5.68
C GLU A 206 25.25 4.64 5.58
N ILE A 207 24.14 4.04 5.97
CA ILE A 207 22.98 4.76 6.50
C ILE A 207 23.22 4.79 8.02
N PRO A 208 23.44 5.94 8.67
CA PRO A 208 23.81 6.04 10.10
C PRO A 208 22.65 5.71 11.07
N TYR A 209 21.75 4.84 10.64
CA TYR A 209 20.47 4.58 11.28
C TYR A 209 20.34 3.08 11.53
N GLY A 210 20.16 2.68 12.80
CA GLY A 210 19.75 1.32 13.13
C GLY A 210 18.30 1.11 12.72
N VAL A 211 18.06 0.23 11.75
CA VAL A 211 16.70 -0.15 11.34
C VAL A 211 16.30 -1.37 12.15
N VAL A 212 15.45 -1.17 13.16
CA VAL A 212 15.02 -2.25 14.08
C VAL A 212 14.03 -3.21 13.42
N THR A 213 13.46 -2.82 12.28
CA THR A 213 12.45 -3.61 11.58
C THR A 213 13.00 -4.22 10.29
N VAL A 214 12.85 -5.52 10.10
CA VAL A 214 13.22 -6.14 8.82
C VAL A 214 12.32 -5.55 7.73
N PRO A 215 12.85 -4.94 6.66
CA PRO A 215 12.03 -4.50 5.56
C PRO A 215 11.37 -5.71 4.92
N VAL A 216 10.05 -5.84 5.08
CA VAL A 216 9.26 -6.86 4.41
C VAL A 216 9.17 -6.46 2.94
N ARG A 217 10.15 -6.93 2.13
CA ARG A 217 10.29 -6.57 0.71
C ARG A 217 9.14 -7.05 -0.16
N ASP A 218 8.38 -8.01 0.34
CA ASP A 218 7.23 -8.55 -0.36
C ASP A 218 5.94 -7.96 0.23
N SER A 219 5.30 -7.07 -0.53
CA SER A 219 4.00 -6.52 -0.18
C SER A 219 2.97 -7.62 0.11
N ASP A 220 3.08 -8.80 -0.53
CA ASP A 220 2.14 -9.90 -0.36
C ASP A 220 2.26 -10.56 1.01
N VAL A 221 3.49 -10.64 1.53
CA VAL A 221 3.79 -11.18 2.84
C VAL A 221 3.26 -10.24 3.92
N ARG A 222 3.45 -8.93 3.76
CA ARG A 222 3.00 -7.93 4.75
C ARG A 222 1.48 -7.93 4.91
N HIS A 223 0.73 -7.94 3.80
CA HIS A 223 -0.73 -7.88 3.82
C HIS A 223 -1.42 -9.16 4.30
N HIS A 224 -0.70 -10.27 4.41
CA HIS A 224 -1.24 -11.55 4.89
C HIS A 224 -0.82 -11.91 6.31
N LEU A 225 0.27 -11.33 6.80
CA LEU A 225 0.84 -11.70 8.10
C LEU A 225 0.71 -10.62 9.17
N LEU A 226 0.59 -9.35 8.79
CA LEU A 226 0.63 -8.23 9.74
C LEU A 226 -0.65 -7.38 9.71
N ASP A 227 -1.16 -7.08 10.91
CA ASP A 227 -2.22 -6.08 11.13
C ASP A 227 -1.69 -4.63 10.98
N PRO A 228 -2.56 -3.61 10.83
CA PRO A 228 -2.22 -2.18 10.74
C PRO A 228 -1.21 -1.64 11.74
N HIS A 229 -1.16 -2.23 12.92
CA HIS A 229 -0.30 -1.79 14.00
C HIS A 229 0.83 -2.77 14.28
N GLU A 230 1.05 -3.78 13.44
CA GLU A 230 2.10 -4.77 13.64
C GLU A 230 3.34 -4.51 12.79
N ALA A 231 4.51 -4.80 13.34
CA ALA A 231 5.78 -4.75 12.65
C ALA A 231 6.63 -5.98 12.99
N VAL A 232 7.49 -6.36 12.05
CA VAL A 232 8.50 -7.40 12.22
C VAL A 232 9.78 -6.77 12.73
N PHE A 233 10.38 -7.34 13.77
CA PHE A 233 11.60 -6.80 14.40
C PHE A 233 12.82 -7.70 14.09
N ASP A 234 13.94 -7.11 13.68
CA ASP A 234 15.20 -7.82 13.40
C ASP A 234 15.93 -8.12 14.72
N THR A 235 15.41 -9.07 15.49
CA THR A 235 15.99 -9.45 16.77
C THR A 235 17.32 -10.20 16.66
N GLU A 236 17.75 -10.61 15.46
CA GLU A 236 19.11 -11.14 15.27
C GLU A 236 20.17 -10.06 15.53
N HIS A 237 19.86 -8.82 15.15
CA HIS A 237 20.79 -7.69 15.25
C HIS A 237 20.43 -6.73 16.38
N TYR A 238 19.16 -6.65 16.77
CA TYR A 238 18.63 -5.64 17.71
C TYR A 238 17.77 -6.25 18.83
N GLN A 239 18.22 -7.37 19.41
CA GLN A 239 17.50 -8.03 20.52
C GLN A 239 17.32 -7.10 21.72
N ALA A 240 18.37 -6.39 22.12
CA ALA A 240 18.35 -5.53 23.30
C ALA A 240 17.36 -4.35 23.13
N GLU A 241 17.30 -3.77 21.94
CA GLU A 241 16.38 -2.67 21.62
C GLU A 241 14.94 -3.16 21.52
N TYR A 242 14.71 -4.35 20.97
CA TYR A 242 13.40 -4.99 21.00
C TYR A 242 12.92 -5.20 22.44
N GLU A 243 13.77 -5.78 23.30
CA GLU A 243 13.46 -5.98 24.73
C GLU A 243 13.21 -4.65 25.46
N ALA A 244 14.00 -3.62 25.18
CA ALA A 244 13.79 -2.28 25.74
C ALA A 244 12.45 -1.68 25.31
N LEU A 245 12.06 -1.84 24.05
CA LEU A 245 10.75 -1.38 23.54
C LEU A 245 9.58 -2.12 24.19
N VAL A 246 9.73 -3.44 24.43
CA VAL A 246 8.74 -4.26 25.14
C VAL A 246 8.65 -3.84 26.62
N ALA A 247 9.79 -3.67 27.28
CA ALA A 247 9.86 -3.24 28.69
C ALA A 247 9.23 -1.85 28.89
N ALA A 248 9.49 -0.93 27.96
CA ALA A 248 8.88 0.39 27.92
C ALA A 248 7.40 0.39 27.51
N ARG A 249 6.81 -0.78 27.20
CA ARG A 249 5.43 -0.94 26.71
C ARG A 249 5.10 -0.13 25.46
N LEU A 250 6.10 0.21 24.66
CA LEU A 250 5.89 0.88 23.37
C LEU A 250 5.46 -0.10 22.28
N ILE A 251 5.88 -1.36 22.42
CA ILE A 251 5.44 -2.46 21.59
C ILE A 251 4.99 -3.63 22.47
N GLU A 252 4.08 -4.46 21.96
CA GLU A 252 3.70 -5.73 22.57
C GLU A 252 3.97 -6.89 21.62
N PRO A 253 4.78 -7.88 22.02
CA PRO A 253 5.00 -9.10 21.24
C PRO A 253 3.66 -9.78 20.93
N VAL A 254 3.50 -10.25 19.69
CA VAL A 254 2.34 -11.05 19.29
C VAL A 254 2.76 -12.52 19.35
N PRO A 255 2.45 -13.27 20.43
CA PRO A 255 3.14 -14.53 20.76
C PRO A 255 3.01 -15.64 19.70
N HIS A 256 2.01 -15.54 18.84
CA HIS A 256 1.70 -16.53 17.81
C HIS A 256 2.04 -16.06 16.39
N LYS A 257 2.56 -14.83 16.23
CA LYS A 257 2.95 -14.30 14.93
C LYS A 257 4.47 -14.14 14.89
N THR A 258 5.06 -14.82 13.92
CA THR A 258 6.45 -14.65 13.57
C THR A 258 6.58 -14.54 12.06
N TYR A 259 7.67 -13.96 11.61
CA TYR A 259 7.98 -13.81 10.20
C TYR A 259 9.24 -14.57 9.85
N ALA A 260 9.11 -15.58 8.99
CA ALA A 260 10.25 -16.28 8.43
C ALA A 260 10.68 -15.57 7.13
N HIS A 261 11.91 -15.04 7.09
CA HIS A 261 12.38 -14.27 5.92
C HIS A 261 12.81 -15.21 4.78
N PRO A 262 12.05 -15.31 3.68
CA PRO A 262 12.17 -16.40 2.72
C PRO A 262 13.49 -16.40 1.92
N SER A 263 14.20 -15.27 1.89
CA SER A 263 15.46 -15.13 1.15
C SER A 263 16.71 -15.05 2.03
N ARG A 264 16.59 -15.19 3.37
CA ARG A 264 17.78 -15.27 4.25
C ARG A 264 18.14 -16.76 4.45
N PRO A 265 19.41 -17.15 4.28
CA PRO A 265 19.86 -18.52 4.58
C PRO A 265 19.46 -18.93 6.00
N GLY A 266 18.96 -20.16 6.18
CA GLY A 266 18.48 -20.65 7.47
C GLY A 266 17.03 -20.26 7.81
N ASN A 267 16.37 -19.44 6.99
CA ASN A 267 14.99 -18.99 7.16
C ASN A 267 14.71 -18.43 8.58
N PRO A 268 15.49 -17.43 9.03
CA PRO A 268 15.39 -16.91 10.38
C PRO A 268 13.99 -16.36 10.66
N VAL A 269 13.54 -16.59 11.90
CA VAL A 269 12.20 -16.30 12.38
C VAL A 269 12.26 -15.05 13.26
N PHE A 270 11.62 -13.99 12.80
CA PHE A 270 11.58 -12.68 13.45
C PHE A 270 10.27 -12.52 14.22
N PRO A 271 10.28 -11.95 15.44
CA PRO A 271 9.06 -11.69 16.16
C PRO A 271 8.26 -10.57 15.50
N VAL A 272 6.94 -10.71 15.58
CA VAL A 272 5.99 -9.64 15.26
C VAL A 272 5.55 -9.00 16.56
N ALA A 273 5.55 -7.67 16.62
CA ALA A 273 5.00 -6.94 17.74
C ALA A 273 4.04 -5.84 17.27
N ARG A 274 3.00 -5.59 18.09
CA ARG A 274 2.06 -4.49 17.92
C ARG A 274 2.66 -3.22 18.48
N ILE A 275 2.60 -2.13 17.73
CA ILE A 275 3.07 -0.80 18.11
C ILE A 275 1.89 -0.02 18.70
N TYR A 276 2.03 0.44 19.94
CA TYR A 276 1.03 1.27 20.59
C TYR A 276 1.25 2.75 20.30
N VAL A 277 0.39 3.34 19.49
CA VAL A 277 0.46 4.78 19.16
C VAL A 277 -0.29 5.62 20.21
N ASP A 278 -1.29 5.05 20.87
CA ASP A 278 -2.29 5.80 21.63
C ASP A 278 -1.91 6.04 23.10
N GLN A 279 -0.96 5.27 23.65
CA GLN A 279 -0.44 5.46 25.02
C GLN A 279 0.69 6.49 25.09
N ILE A 280 1.02 7.10 23.96
CA ILE A 280 2.13 8.04 23.84
C ILE A 280 1.57 9.45 23.99
N SER A 281 1.47 9.88 25.25
CA SER A 281 1.26 11.30 25.54
C SER A 281 2.47 12.07 25.03
N LEU A 282 2.26 12.96 24.05
CA LEU A 282 3.23 13.97 23.60
C LEU A 282 3.51 15.04 24.68
N GLY A 283 3.08 14.81 25.92
CA GLY A 283 2.95 15.81 26.98
C GLY A 283 4.22 16.13 27.75
N ASP A 284 5.28 15.32 27.64
CA ASP A 284 6.53 15.53 28.39
C ASP A 284 7.76 15.65 27.46
N LEU A 285 7.64 16.49 26.42
CA LEU A 285 8.76 17.01 25.63
C LEU A 285 9.10 18.44 26.03
#